data_AF-A0AAE5TLJ8-F1
#
_entry.id   AF-A0AAE5TLJ8-F1
#
_cell.length_a   1.000
_cell.length_b   1.000
_cell.length_c   1.000
_cell.angle_alpha   90.00
_cell.angle_beta   90.00
_cell.angle_gamma   90.00
#
_symmetry.space_group_name_H-M   'P 1'
#
loop_
_entity.id
_entity.type
_entity.pdbx_description
1 polymer ?
#
loop_
_entity_poly.entity_id
_entity_poly.type
_entity_poly.pdbx_seq_one_letter_code
_entity_poly.pdbx_strand_id
1 'polypeptide(L)'
;MKAQQQTLELMKRVYHWQKDHQTRTVIRRTGRVRFIKDTDWDRAVFWASVSNAWKVTGEQTFLDGALDYTLHTGFRTGPHLRFADDLVCAQSYLDVYPLFNQPEALEPTINFVEDMLANPKPGREDWWWCDSLFMAPQVFFTLSTLTGESKYRDYANQAWWDSVDHLQDKETGLFYRDYRYIPDGKGGELREENGEKVFWGRGVGWVIAAIPRLFRDMPEDYPERERYLTLYRQLAEIVLPFQHEDGFWRASLLDPQTFPAKESSATALFCYALAWGINQGILDRATYLPVVEKAWAALESAVNSEGKLGWIQLPAFNPREVKEEDNIDYGVGAFLLAGAEIYQLQAE
;
A
#
# COMPACT_ATOMS: atom_id res chain seq x y z
N MET A 1 -0.84 -2.97 -26.89
CA MET A 1 -2.28 -3.15 -27.23
C MET A 1 -2.90 -4.47 -26.75
N LYS A 2 -2.54 -5.66 -27.29
CA LYS A 2 -3.20 -6.93 -26.87
C LYS A 2 -2.93 -7.29 -25.39
N ALA A 3 -1.67 -7.24 -24.96
CA ALA A 3 -1.27 -7.52 -23.58
C ALA A 3 -1.91 -6.52 -22.60
N GLN A 4 -1.82 -5.23 -22.93
CA GLN A 4 -2.46 -4.15 -22.16
C GLN A 4 -3.97 -4.38 -21.97
N GLN A 5 -4.69 -4.76 -23.02
CA GLN A 5 -6.12 -5.10 -22.90
C GLN A 5 -6.34 -6.33 -22.01
N GLN A 6 -5.49 -7.36 -22.10
CA GLN A 6 -5.59 -8.55 -21.24
C GLN A 6 -5.40 -8.20 -19.76
N THR A 7 -4.43 -7.35 -19.45
CA THR A 7 -4.21 -6.80 -18.09
C THR A 7 -5.45 -6.07 -17.61
N LEU A 8 -6.03 -5.20 -18.44
CA LEU A 8 -7.23 -4.44 -18.09
C LEU A 8 -8.44 -5.33 -17.81
N GLU A 9 -8.71 -6.33 -18.66
CA GLU A 9 -9.80 -7.27 -18.46
C GLU A 9 -9.59 -8.13 -17.20
N LEU A 10 -8.35 -8.50 -16.89
CA LEU A 10 -8.02 -9.19 -15.65
C LEU A 10 -8.30 -8.32 -14.43
N MET A 11 -7.85 -7.06 -14.44
CA MET A 11 -8.13 -6.10 -13.37
C MET A 11 -9.62 -5.94 -13.14
N LYS A 12 -10.42 -5.76 -14.21
CA LYS A 12 -11.88 -5.66 -14.12
C LYS A 12 -12.49 -6.91 -13.50
N ARG A 13 -12.07 -8.11 -13.94
CA ARG A 13 -12.57 -9.39 -13.40
C ARG A 13 -12.29 -9.52 -11.91
N VAL A 14 -11.07 -9.21 -11.48
CA VAL A 14 -10.67 -9.28 -10.06
C VAL A 14 -11.42 -8.24 -9.23
N TYR A 15 -11.54 -7.01 -9.73
CA TYR A 15 -12.31 -5.94 -9.10
C TYR A 15 -13.77 -6.31 -8.91
N HIS A 16 -14.45 -6.80 -9.96
CA HIS A 16 -15.86 -7.19 -9.89
C HIS A 16 -16.08 -8.30 -8.88
N TRP A 17 -15.21 -9.33 -8.88
CA TRP A 17 -15.27 -10.38 -7.89
C TRP A 17 -15.16 -9.81 -6.46
N GLN A 18 -14.16 -8.96 -6.19
CA GLN A 18 -13.98 -8.41 -4.84
C GLN A 18 -15.10 -7.45 -4.42
N LYS A 19 -15.61 -6.63 -5.35
CA LYS A 19 -16.73 -5.72 -5.10
C LYS A 19 -17.97 -6.49 -4.63
N ASP A 20 -18.23 -7.64 -5.24
CA ASP A 20 -19.40 -8.47 -4.95
C ASP A 20 -19.18 -9.42 -3.75
N HIS A 21 -17.92 -9.67 -3.36
CA HIS A 21 -17.50 -10.60 -2.30
C HIS A 21 -16.70 -9.94 -1.18
N GLN A 22 -17.04 -8.68 -0.88
CA GLN A 22 -16.41 -7.89 0.17
C GLN A 22 -16.31 -8.62 1.52
N THR A 23 -15.10 -8.61 2.12
CA THR A 23 -14.85 -9.30 3.39
C THR A 23 -15.59 -8.61 4.53
N ARG A 24 -16.53 -9.30 5.18
CA ARG A 24 -17.36 -8.69 6.24
C ARG A 24 -16.71 -8.74 7.62
N THR A 25 -15.89 -9.76 7.87
CA THR A 25 -15.31 -9.99 9.19
C THR A 25 -13.94 -10.64 9.10
N VAL A 26 -13.08 -10.37 10.08
CA VAL A 26 -11.81 -11.07 10.28
C VAL A 26 -11.70 -11.62 11.69
N ILE A 27 -10.98 -12.73 11.85
CA ILE A 27 -10.70 -13.33 13.15
C ILE A 27 -9.38 -12.77 13.66
N ARG A 28 -9.41 -12.08 14.80
CA ARG A 28 -8.20 -11.59 15.48
C ARG A 28 -7.44 -12.76 16.08
N ARG A 29 -6.14 -12.55 16.38
CA ARG A 29 -5.31 -13.51 17.13
C ARG A 29 -5.95 -13.97 18.45
N THR A 30 -6.77 -13.14 19.09
CA THR A 30 -7.50 -13.48 20.32
C THR A 30 -8.70 -14.42 20.11
N GLY A 31 -8.96 -14.85 18.87
CA GLY A 31 -10.15 -15.61 18.48
C GLY A 31 -11.41 -14.75 18.32
N ARG A 32 -11.33 -13.44 18.63
CA ARG A 32 -12.49 -12.54 18.49
C ARG A 32 -12.72 -12.18 17.03
N VAL A 33 -13.98 -12.26 16.61
CA VAL A 33 -14.44 -11.77 15.31
C VAL A 33 -14.53 -10.25 15.34
N ARG A 34 -13.93 -9.58 14.36
CA ARG A 34 -14.03 -8.13 14.12
C ARG A 34 -14.81 -7.92 12.83
N PHE A 35 -15.88 -7.15 12.88
CA PHE A 35 -16.55 -6.63 11.68
C PHE A 35 -15.69 -5.56 11.02
N ILE A 36 -15.58 -5.60 9.68
CA ILE A 36 -14.87 -4.59 8.88
C ILE A 36 -15.87 -3.52 8.48
N LYS A 37 -15.64 -2.28 8.91
CA LYS A 37 -16.39 -1.11 8.47
C LYS A 37 -15.84 -0.58 7.16
N ASP A 38 -16.64 0.18 6.43
CA ASP A 38 -16.20 0.74 5.15
C ASP A 38 -15.04 1.75 5.25
N THR A 39 -14.90 2.41 6.40
CA THR A 39 -13.78 3.32 6.69
C THR A 39 -12.56 2.61 7.30
N ASP A 40 -12.64 1.31 7.61
CA ASP A 40 -11.49 0.57 8.14
C ASP A 40 -10.45 0.37 7.02
N TRP A 41 -9.16 0.40 7.40
CA TRP A 41 -8.05 0.36 6.44
C TRP A 41 -8.12 -0.79 5.43
N ASP A 42 -8.59 -1.98 5.85
CA ASP A 42 -8.68 -3.14 4.97
C ASP A 42 -9.51 -2.83 3.72
N ARG A 43 -10.66 -2.18 3.92
CA ARG A 43 -11.59 -1.78 2.86
C ARG A 43 -11.15 -0.50 2.17
N ALA A 44 -10.64 0.43 2.94
CA ALA A 44 -10.21 1.73 2.46
C ALA A 44 -9.03 1.64 1.48
N VAL A 45 -8.06 0.74 1.71
CA VAL A 45 -6.97 0.48 0.77
C VAL A 45 -7.51 -0.04 -0.57
N PHE A 46 -8.50 -0.94 -0.56
CA PHE A 46 -9.12 -1.43 -1.80
C PHE A 46 -9.68 -0.27 -2.63
N TRP A 47 -10.46 0.62 -2.02
CA TRP A 47 -11.07 1.74 -2.75
C TRP A 47 -10.07 2.83 -3.14
N ALA A 48 -9.04 3.08 -2.32
CA ALA A 48 -7.91 3.93 -2.66
C ALA A 48 -7.12 3.40 -3.87
N SER A 49 -7.15 2.08 -4.11
CA SER A 49 -6.56 1.46 -5.30
C SER A 49 -7.50 1.43 -6.50
N VAL A 50 -8.81 1.27 -6.29
CA VAL A 50 -9.82 1.36 -7.36
C VAL A 50 -9.86 2.76 -7.97
N SER A 51 -9.83 3.80 -7.14
CA SER A 51 -9.72 5.19 -7.61
C SER A 51 -8.41 5.46 -8.36
N ASN A 52 -7.28 4.89 -7.93
CA ASN A 52 -6.03 4.91 -8.68
C ASN A 52 -6.17 4.21 -10.05
N ALA A 53 -6.75 3.00 -10.08
CA ALA A 53 -6.98 2.26 -11.32
C ALA A 53 -7.85 3.05 -12.31
N TRP A 54 -8.89 3.75 -11.82
CA TRP A 54 -9.65 4.69 -12.64
C TRP A 54 -8.77 5.81 -13.21
N LYS A 55 -7.98 6.50 -12.39
CA LYS A 55 -7.11 7.60 -12.84
C LYS A 55 -6.10 7.17 -13.90
N VAL A 56 -5.60 5.93 -13.82
CA VAL A 56 -4.64 5.37 -14.79
C VAL A 56 -5.31 4.88 -16.07
N THR A 57 -6.45 4.19 -15.97
CA THR A 57 -7.07 3.49 -17.11
C THR A 57 -8.16 4.29 -17.80
N GLY A 58 -8.78 5.26 -17.11
CA GLY A 58 -9.96 5.97 -17.57
C GLY A 58 -11.25 5.15 -17.56
N GLU A 59 -11.23 3.91 -17.04
CA GLU A 59 -12.37 3.00 -17.10
C GLU A 59 -13.49 3.41 -16.14
N GLN A 60 -14.70 3.60 -16.71
CA GLN A 60 -15.88 4.06 -15.99
C GLN A 60 -16.26 3.13 -14.83
N THR A 61 -16.08 1.81 -14.98
CA THR A 61 -16.48 0.87 -13.92
C THR A 61 -15.72 1.05 -12.61
N PHE A 62 -14.47 1.52 -12.66
CA PHE A 62 -13.70 1.81 -11.45
C PHE A 62 -14.16 3.12 -10.83
N LEU A 63 -14.46 4.14 -11.66
CA LEU A 63 -15.02 5.41 -11.21
C LEU A 63 -16.34 5.20 -10.49
N ASP A 64 -17.28 4.47 -11.10
CA ASP A 64 -18.60 4.21 -10.52
C ASP A 64 -18.48 3.59 -9.13
N GLY A 65 -17.60 2.60 -8.97
CA GLY A 65 -17.34 1.99 -7.67
C GLY A 65 -16.73 2.96 -6.66
N ALA A 66 -15.75 3.76 -7.06
CA ALA A 66 -15.11 4.74 -6.17
C ALA A 66 -16.09 5.84 -5.74
N LEU A 67 -16.99 6.28 -6.64
CA LEU A 67 -18.06 7.22 -6.32
C LEU A 67 -19.09 6.60 -5.37
N ASP A 68 -19.55 5.37 -5.65
CA ASP A 68 -20.49 4.64 -4.78
C ASP A 68 -19.94 4.52 -3.36
N TYR A 69 -18.67 4.11 -3.23
CA TYR A 69 -17.99 4.04 -1.94
C TYR A 69 -17.93 5.40 -1.23
N THR A 70 -17.46 6.42 -1.94
CA THR A 70 -17.24 7.76 -1.37
C THR A 70 -18.55 8.42 -0.93
N LEU A 71 -19.61 8.26 -1.71
CA LEU A 71 -20.95 8.75 -1.38
C LEU A 71 -21.58 7.96 -0.23
N HIS A 72 -21.36 6.64 -0.18
CA HIS A 72 -21.82 5.79 0.91
C HIS A 72 -21.21 6.19 2.26
N THR A 73 -19.89 6.40 2.29
CA THR A 73 -19.21 6.87 3.51
C THR A 73 -19.45 8.36 3.78
N GLY A 74 -19.94 9.11 2.80
CA GLY A 74 -20.17 10.55 2.89
C GLY A 74 -18.89 11.31 3.20
N PHE A 75 -17.77 10.91 2.57
CA PHE A 75 -16.43 11.47 2.75
C PHE A 75 -15.87 11.38 4.19
N ARG A 76 -16.52 10.63 5.09
CA ARG A 76 -16.07 10.52 6.49
C ARG A 76 -14.85 9.63 6.62
N THR A 77 -13.90 10.08 7.42
CA THR A 77 -12.77 9.29 7.92
C THR A 77 -13.22 8.30 9.00
N GLY A 78 -12.32 7.39 9.39
CA GLY A 78 -12.53 6.54 10.56
C GLY A 78 -12.55 7.33 11.88
N PRO A 79 -13.04 6.73 12.97
CA PRO A 79 -13.38 7.45 14.19
C PRO A 79 -12.18 7.88 15.07
N HIS A 80 -10.99 7.30 14.88
CA HIS A 80 -9.82 7.58 15.71
C HIS A 80 -8.92 8.59 15.03
N LEU A 81 -9.06 9.85 15.44
CA LEU A 81 -8.13 10.91 15.05
C LEU A 81 -6.69 10.48 15.33
N ARG A 82 -5.78 10.87 14.42
CA ARG A 82 -4.35 10.51 14.41
C ARG A 82 -4.00 9.04 14.12
N PHE A 83 -4.97 8.14 14.03
CA PHE A 83 -4.70 6.76 13.65
C PHE A 83 -4.65 6.63 12.11
N ALA A 84 -3.47 6.38 11.55
CA ALA A 84 -3.26 6.41 10.10
C ALA A 84 -4.21 5.50 9.30
N ASP A 85 -4.55 4.32 9.84
CA ASP A 85 -5.51 3.37 9.27
C ASP A 85 -6.90 3.98 9.05
N ASP A 86 -7.32 4.91 9.92
CA ASP A 86 -8.62 5.58 9.84
C ASP A 86 -8.61 6.74 8.82
N LEU A 87 -7.43 7.14 8.33
CA LEU A 87 -7.28 8.21 7.34
C LEU A 87 -7.17 7.70 5.90
N VAL A 88 -6.74 6.46 5.68
CA VAL A 88 -6.45 5.93 4.32
C VAL A 88 -7.66 5.96 3.37
N CYS A 89 -8.88 5.90 3.89
CA CYS A 89 -10.10 6.04 3.09
C CYS A 89 -10.16 7.37 2.34
N ALA A 90 -9.59 8.43 2.93
CA ALA A 90 -9.52 9.75 2.31
C ALA A 90 -8.69 9.78 1.03
N GLN A 91 -7.79 8.81 0.79
CA GLN A 91 -7.07 8.74 -0.48
C GLN A 91 -8.04 8.58 -1.67
N SER A 92 -9.06 7.73 -1.54
CA SER A 92 -10.10 7.58 -2.57
C SER A 92 -10.99 8.82 -2.66
N TYR A 93 -11.33 9.43 -1.52
CA TYR A 93 -12.19 10.60 -1.48
C TYR A 93 -11.55 11.79 -2.20
N LEU A 94 -10.27 12.04 -1.93
CA LEU A 94 -9.51 13.12 -2.54
C LEU A 94 -9.27 12.89 -4.04
N ASP A 95 -9.20 11.63 -4.48
CA ASP A 95 -9.09 11.31 -5.90
C ASP A 95 -10.35 11.65 -6.70
N VAL A 96 -11.53 11.44 -6.12
CA VAL A 96 -12.81 11.76 -6.79
C VAL A 96 -13.31 13.17 -6.47
N TYR A 97 -12.79 13.83 -5.43
CA TYR A 97 -13.19 15.16 -4.99
C TYR A 97 -13.32 16.19 -6.11
N PRO A 98 -12.39 16.29 -7.09
CA PRO A 98 -12.49 17.27 -8.19
C PRO A 98 -13.77 17.17 -9.03
N LEU A 99 -14.45 16.01 -9.02
CA LEU A 99 -15.73 15.82 -9.70
C LEU A 99 -16.92 16.46 -8.97
N PHE A 100 -16.78 16.69 -7.66
CA PHE A 100 -17.80 17.32 -6.81
C PHE A 100 -17.50 18.81 -6.61
N ASN A 101 -16.24 19.12 -6.30
CA ASN A 101 -15.72 20.45 -6.02
C ASN A 101 -16.59 21.24 -5.01
N GLN A 102 -17.06 20.56 -3.96
CA GLN A 102 -17.84 21.14 -2.85
C GLN A 102 -16.97 21.17 -1.59
N PRO A 103 -16.61 22.35 -1.05
CA PRO A 103 -15.72 22.46 0.10
C PRO A 103 -16.10 21.57 1.30
N GLU A 104 -17.40 21.38 1.54
CA GLU A 104 -17.92 20.55 2.63
C GLU A 104 -17.46 19.09 2.55
N ALA A 105 -17.18 18.58 1.35
CA ALA A 105 -16.69 17.22 1.15
C ALA A 105 -15.26 17.02 1.66
N LEU A 106 -14.46 18.09 1.78
CA LEU A 106 -13.10 18.03 2.34
C LEU A 106 -13.09 18.14 3.87
N GLU A 107 -14.12 18.74 4.47
CA GLU A 107 -14.14 19.05 5.91
C GLU A 107 -13.79 17.87 6.82
N PRO A 108 -14.30 16.63 6.61
CA PRO A 108 -13.92 15.51 7.48
C PRO A 108 -12.42 15.19 7.43
N THR A 109 -11.83 15.24 6.23
CA THR A 109 -10.39 14.97 6.03
C THR A 109 -9.54 16.12 6.58
N ILE A 110 -9.94 17.37 6.33
CA ILE A 110 -9.26 18.56 6.86
C ILE A 110 -9.29 18.54 8.39
N ASN A 111 -10.43 18.26 9.01
CA ASN A 111 -10.54 18.19 10.47
C ASN A 111 -9.61 17.13 11.08
N PHE A 112 -9.48 15.97 10.42
CA PHE A 112 -8.54 14.94 10.85
C PHE A 112 -7.09 15.45 10.84
N VAL A 113 -6.69 16.07 9.73
CA VAL A 113 -5.32 16.52 9.51
C VAL A 113 -4.99 17.76 10.35
N GLU A 114 -5.91 18.72 10.49
CA GLU A 114 -5.74 19.92 11.30
C GLU A 114 -5.60 19.60 12.79
N ASP A 115 -6.25 18.55 13.32
CA ASP A 115 -6.01 18.08 14.68
C ASP A 115 -4.55 17.63 14.88
N MET A 116 -3.98 16.96 13.87
CA MET A 116 -2.58 16.56 13.87
C MET A 116 -1.62 17.76 13.84
N LEU A 117 -1.93 18.76 13.00
CA LEU A 117 -1.13 19.99 12.89
C LEU A 117 -1.24 20.89 14.14
N ALA A 118 -2.41 20.97 14.76
CA ALA A 118 -2.63 21.77 15.97
C ALA A 118 -1.90 21.17 17.19
N ASN A 119 -1.72 19.86 17.21
CA ASN A 119 -1.05 19.12 18.28
C ASN A 119 0.03 18.20 17.69
N PRO A 120 1.14 18.73 17.15
CA PRO A 120 2.11 17.92 16.44
C PRO A 120 2.79 16.90 17.37
N LYS A 121 2.95 15.67 16.88
CA LYS A 121 3.73 14.60 17.52
C LYS A 121 4.84 14.15 16.57
N PRO A 122 5.94 13.60 17.11
CA PRO A 122 6.93 12.91 16.29
C PRO A 122 6.28 11.83 15.42
N GLY A 123 6.81 11.63 14.23
CA GLY A 123 6.35 10.58 13.33
C GLY A 123 6.42 9.20 13.96
N ARG A 124 7.50 8.89 14.68
CA ARG A 124 7.65 7.65 15.44
C ARG A 124 6.57 7.40 16.51
N GLU A 125 5.75 8.41 16.85
CA GLU A 125 4.62 8.27 17.77
C GLU A 125 3.28 8.10 17.03
N ASP A 126 2.99 8.90 15.99
CA ASP A 126 1.72 8.78 15.24
C ASP A 126 1.76 7.65 14.21
N TRP A 127 2.92 7.47 13.57
CA TRP A 127 3.21 6.54 12.47
C TRP A 127 4.26 5.51 12.91
N TRP A 128 4.04 4.97 14.10
CA TRP A 128 4.92 4.06 14.82
C TRP A 128 5.01 2.64 14.22
N TRP A 129 4.27 2.33 13.15
CA TRP A 129 4.32 1.04 12.45
C TRP A 129 4.49 1.25 10.95
N CYS A 130 5.27 0.41 10.26
CA CYS A 130 5.70 0.72 8.90
C CYS A 130 4.55 0.85 7.89
N ASP A 131 3.43 0.15 8.10
CA ASP A 131 2.26 0.23 7.23
C ASP A 131 1.67 1.66 7.21
N SER A 132 1.75 2.42 8.31
CA SER A 132 1.19 3.78 8.38
C SER A 132 1.79 4.74 7.35
N LEU A 133 3.02 4.44 6.89
CA LEU A 133 3.71 5.20 5.84
C LEU A 133 2.98 5.16 4.50
N PHE A 134 2.18 4.12 4.26
CA PHE A 134 1.25 4.04 3.12
C PHE A 134 -0.10 4.68 3.43
N MET A 135 -0.61 4.50 4.67
CA MET A 135 -1.99 4.83 5.01
C MET A 135 -2.29 6.33 5.04
N ALA A 136 -1.46 7.13 5.71
CA ALA A 136 -1.74 8.54 5.98
C ALA A 136 -1.03 9.54 5.06
N PRO A 137 0.28 9.45 4.80
CA PRO A 137 1.08 10.54 4.24
C PRO A 137 0.57 11.09 2.91
N GLN A 138 0.09 10.23 2.01
CA GLN A 138 -0.47 10.65 0.72
C GLN A 138 -1.62 11.65 0.89
N VAL A 139 -2.49 11.47 1.89
CA VAL A 139 -3.65 12.34 2.12
C VAL A 139 -3.20 13.78 2.36
N PHE A 140 -2.11 13.98 3.10
CA PHE A 140 -1.54 15.29 3.35
C PHE A 140 -0.95 15.93 2.08
N PHE A 141 -0.26 15.13 1.27
CA PHE A 141 0.30 15.60 -0.01
C PHE A 141 -0.83 16.03 -0.97
N THR A 142 -1.85 15.19 -1.14
CA THR A 142 -3.00 15.50 -1.99
C THR A 142 -3.79 16.70 -1.46
N LEU A 143 -3.98 16.83 -0.14
CA LEU A 143 -4.60 18.03 0.45
C LEU A 143 -3.80 19.30 0.15
N SER A 144 -2.47 19.28 0.31
CA SER A 144 -1.63 20.43 -0.05
C SER A 144 -1.80 20.85 -1.51
N THR A 145 -1.96 19.89 -2.43
CA THR A 145 -2.20 20.17 -3.84
C THR A 145 -3.60 20.75 -4.07
N LEU A 146 -4.63 20.18 -3.44
CA LEU A 146 -6.03 20.61 -3.62
C LEU A 146 -6.34 21.97 -2.97
N THR A 147 -5.75 22.29 -1.82
CA THR A 147 -5.98 23.55 -1.11
C THR A 147 -4.95 24.63 -1.44
N GLY A 148 -3.79 24.25 -1.99
CA GLY A 148 -2.64 25.13 -2.17
C GLY A 148 -1.85 25.42 -0.89
N GLU A 149 -2.19 24.80 0.24
CA GLU A 149 -1.53 25.03 1.52
C GLU A 149 -0.39 24.02 1.75
N SER A 150 0.87 24.48 1.70
CA SER A 150 2.04 23.60 1.87
C SER A 150 2.14 22.97 3.27
N LYS A 151 1.51 23.58 4.28
CA LYS A 151 1.57 23.15 5.69
C LYS A 151 1.25 21.66 5.88
N TYR A 152 0.32 21.10 5.09
CA TYR A 152 -0.04 19.69 5.18
C TYR A 152 1.12 18.78 4.74
N ARG A 153 1.67 19.03 3.55
CA ARG A 153 2.84 18.31 3.03
C ARG A 153 4.08 18.52 3.90
N ASP A 154 4.31 19.73 4.40
CA ASP A 154 5.48 20.04 5.25
C ASP A 154 5.44 19.25 6.56
N TYR A 155 4.27 19.21 7.22
CA TYR A 155 4.05 18.37 8.39
C TYR A 155 4.26 16.88 8.08
N ALA A 156 3.63 16.39 7.00
CA ALA A 156 3.73 15.00 6.61
C ALA A 156 5.17 14.59 6.27
N ASN A 157 5.93 15.43 5.59
CA ASN A 157 7.33 15.16 5.28
C ASN A 157 8.17 14.99 6.56
N GLN A 158 7.99 15.87 7.54
CA GLN A 158 8.72 15.78 8.81
C GLN A 158 8.36 14.51 9.59
N ALA A 159 7.07 14.20 9.73
CA ALA A 159 6.60 12.99 10.41
C ALA A 159 7.01 11.71 9.66
N TRP A 160 7.00 11.73 8.32
CA TRP A 160 7.33 10.56 7.52
C TRP A 160 8.79 10.17 7.69
N TRP A 161 9.70 11.14 7.58
CA TRP A 161 11.12 10.89 7.75
C TRP A 161 11.50 10.51 9.18
N ASP A 162 10.86 11.09 10.19
CA ASP A 162 11.08 10.66 11.59
C ASP A 162 10.68 9.19 11.82
N SER A 163 9.59 8.75 11.19
CA SER A 163 9.12 7.36 11.25
C SER A 163 10.04 6.42 10.48
N VAL A 164 10.48 6.84 9.28
CA VAL A 164 11.44 6.08 8.47
C VAL A 164 12.74 5.88 9.23
N ASP A 165 13.29 6.95 9.80
CA ASP A 165 14.54 6.90 10.56
C ASP A 165 14.44 6.00 11.79
N HIS A 166 13.24 5.90 12.39
CA HIS A 166 12.98 5.03 13.54
C HIS A 166 12.82 3.55 13.17
N LEU A 167 12.10 3.25 12.09
CA LEU A 167 11.68 1.89 11.73
C LEU A 167 12.67 1.15 10.83
N GLN A 168 13.54 1.89 10.11
CA GLN A 168 14.51 1.30 9.21
C GLN A 168 15.68 0.67 9.97
N ASP A 169 15.93 -0.60 9.69
CA ASP A 169 17.14 -1.28 10.14
C ASP A 169 18.36 -0.77 9.38
N LYS A 170 19.34 -0.20 10.09
CA LYS A 170 20.52 0.41 9.47
C LYS A 170 21.49 -0.58 8.84
N GLU A 171 21.39 -1.86 9.18
CA GLU A 171 22.25 -2.92 8.64
C GLU A 171 21.72 -3.47 7.30
N THR A 172 20.42 -3.77 7.25
CA THR A 172 19.78 -4.38 6.08
C THR A 172 19.07 -3.39 5.16
N GLY A 173 18.75 -2.19 5.65
CA GLY A 173 17.92 -1.20 4.97
C GLY A 173 16.43 -1.54 4.92
N LEU A 174 16.01 -2.70 5.44
CA LEU A 174 14.63 -3.14 5.55
C LEU A 174 13.91 -2.48 6.75
N PHE A 175 12.59 -2.61 6.79
CA PHE A 175 11.75 -1.93 7.77
C PHE A 175 11.14 -2.92 8.75
N TYR A 176 11.38 -2.68 10.04
CA TYR A 176 10.66 -3.37 11.10
C TYR A 176 9.19 -2.95 11.09
N ARG A 177 8.30 -3.89 11.42
CA ARG A 177 6.86 -3.57 11.51
C ARG A 177 6.60 -2.52 12.57
N ASP A 178 7.22 -2.64 13.74
CA ASP A 178 7.13 -1.70 14.87
C ASP A 178 8.23 -2.00 15.91
N TYR A 179 8.23 -1.25 17.01
CA TYR A 179 9.20 -1.35 18.11
C TYR A 179 9.46 -2.77 18.66
N ARG A 180 8.49 -3.69 18.59
CA ARG A 180 8.64 -5.07 19.12
C ARG A 180 9.69 -5.87 18.36
N TYR A 181 10.02 -5.46 17.15
CA TYR A 181 10.98 -6.13 16.28
C TYR A 181 12.33 -5.41 16.24
N ILE A 182 12.43 -4.21 16.82
CA ILE A 182 13.65 -3.40 16.81
C ILE A 182 14.58 -3.86 17.95
N PRO A 183 15.83 -4.27 17.66
CA PRO A 183 16.81 -4.58 18.69
C PRO A 183 17.11 -3.37 19.58
N ASP A 184 16.89 -3.48 20.89
CA ASP A 184 17.18 -2.43 21.88
C ASP A 184 18.50 -2.67 22.65
N GLY A 185 19.26 -3.68 22.23
CA GLY A 185 20.50 -4.12 22.87
C GLY A 185 20.30 -4.99 24.11
N LYS A 186 19.05 -5.29 24.50
CA LYS A 186 18.73 -6.15 25.66
C LYS A 186 18.24 -7.54 25.27
N GLY A 187 18.11 -7.82 23.96
CA GLY A 187 17.67 -9.12 23.44
C GLY A 187 16.18 -9.41 23.66
N GLY A 188 15.36 -8.36 23.79
CA GLY A 188 13.91 -8.47 23.97
C GLY A 188 13.10 -8.41 22.67
N GLU A 189 13.76 -8.12 21.56
CA GLU A 189 13.12 -8.07 20.25
C GLU A 189 12.64 -9.45 19.78
N LEU A 190 11.56 -9.46 19.00
CA LEU A 190 11.07 -10.69 18.38
C LEU A 190 11.96 -11.08 17.18
N ARG A 191 12.29 -12.37 17.10
CA ARG A 191 13.08 -12.99 16.03
C ARG A 191 12.27 -14.06 15.31
N GLU A 192 12.67 -14.38 14.08
CA GLU A 192 12.16 -15.54 13.34
C GLU A 192 12.62 -16.85 14.00
N GLU A 193 12.02 -17.98 13.61
CA GLU A 193 12.37 -19.29 14.20
C GLU A 193 13.82 -19.70 13.88
N ASN A 194 14.34 -19.26 12.73
CA ASN A 194 15.73 -19.45 12.33
C ASN A 194 16.73 -18.48 13.01
N GLY A 195 16.26 -17.57 13.87
CA GLY A 195 17.07 -16.58 14.59
C GLY A 195 17.27 -15.24 13.87
N GLU A 196 16.79 -15.10 12.63
CA GLU A 196 16.92 -13.86 11.86
C GLU A 196 16.02 -12.73 12.39
N LYS A 197 16.30 -11.50 11.92
CA LYS A 197 15.41 -10.35 12.09
C LYS A 197 14.06 -10.61 11.40
N VAL A 198 12.96 -10.15 12.00
CA VAL A 198 11.63 -10.29 11.39
C VAL A 198 11.38 -9.12 10.44
N PHE A 199 11.48 -9.38 9.13
CA PHE A 199 11.04 -8.45 8.08
C PHE A 199 9.85 -9.03 7.34
N TRP A 200 8.68 -8.44 7.59
CA TRP A 200 7.42 -8.87 7.03
C TRP A 200 7.27 -8.36 5.60
N GLY A 201 7.08 -9.26 4.64
CA GLY A 201 6.99 -8.95 3.21
C GLY A 201 5.98 -7.85 2.90
N ARG A 202 4.75 -7.97 3.43
CA ARG A 202 3.73 -6.93 3.24
C ARG A 202 4.07 -5.62 3.95
N GLY A 203 4.69 -5.68 5.12
CA GLY A 203 5.13 -4.49 5.85
C GLY A 203 6.12 -3.66 5.03
N VAL A 204 7.18 -4.31 4.52
CA VAL A 204 8.16 -3.66 3.63
C VAL A 204 7.49 -3.23 2.32
N GLY A 205 6.55 -4.04 1.80
CA GLY A 205 5.72 -3.72 0.64
C GLY A 205 4.97 -2.40 0.80
N TRP A 206 4.36 -2.13 1.96
CA TRP A 206 3.67 -0.86 2.22
C TRP A 206 4.63 0.33 2.14
N VAL A 207 5.84 0.20 2.68
CA VAL A 207 6.83 1.29 2.67
C VAL A 207 7.25 1.65 1.26
N ILE A 208 7.66 0.67 0.45
CA ILE A 208 8.12 0.95 -0.91
C ILE A 208 6.95 1.41 -1.81
N ALA A 209 5.75 0.87 -1.62
CA ALA A 209 4.55 1.27 -2.36
C ALA A 209 4.03 2.66 -1.95
N ALA A 210 4.39 3.18 -0.77
CA ALA A 210 4.02 4.53 -0.37
C ALA A 210 4.69 5.59 -1.25
N ILE A 211 5.92 5.36 -1.70
CA ILE A 211 6.71 6.36 -2.43
C ILE A 211 6.07 6.73 -3.79
N PRO A 212 5.70 5.78 -4.67
CA PRO A 212 4.92 6.09 -5.87
C PRO A 212 3.66 6.92 -5.60
N ARG A 213 2.97 6.64 -4.48
CA ARG A 213 1.74 7.35 -4.11
C ARG A 213 2.00 8.80 -3.70
N LEU A 214 3.11 9.06 -2.97
CA LEU A 214 3.53 10.42 -2.62
C LEU A 214 3.92 11.23 -3.86
N PHE A 215 4.59 10.59 -4.83
CA PHE A 215 5.07 11.26 -6.04
C PHE A 215 3.96 11.76 -6.95
N ARG A 216 2.74 11.23 -6.83
CA ARG A 216 1.59 11.69 -7.59
C ARG A 216 1.26 13.17 -7.37
N ASP A 217 1.44 13.64 -6.13
CA ASP A 217 1.07 14.99 -5.69
C ASP A 217 2.31 15.78 -5.18
N MET A 218 3.52 15.24 -5.38
CA MET A 218 4.77 15.90 -5.02
C MET A 218 5.20 16.86 -6.13
N PRO A 219 5.49 18.15 -5.82
CA PRO A 219 6.03 19.08 -6.81
C PRO A 219 7.35 18.57 -7.41
N GLU A 220 7.56 18.79 -8.70
CA GLU A 220 8.79 18.37 -9.40
C GLU A 220 10.06 18.99 -8.79
N ASP A 221 9.95 20.24 -8.32
CA ASP A 221 11.01 21.02 -7.69
C ASP A 221 11.06 20.87 -6.15
N TYR A 222 10.32 19.89 -5.58
CA TYR A 222 10.27 19.71 -4.14
C TYR A 222 11.67 19.37 -3.55
N PRO A 223 12.18 20.13 -2.57
CA PRO A 223 13.57 19.98 -2.10
C PRO A 223 13.93 18.58 -1.59
N GLU A 224 12.99 17.86 -0.98
CA GLU A 224 13.21 16.52 -0.40
C GLU A 224 13.03 15.39 -1.43
N ARG A 225 12.65 15.69 -2.68
CA ARG A 225 12.30 14.70 -3.70
C ARG A 225 13.39 13.64 -3.90
N GLU A 226 14.65 14.04 -3.99
CA GLU A 226 15.77 13.07 -4.13
C GLU A 226 15.99 12.20 -2.89
N ARG A 227 15.63 12.68 -1.69
CA ARG A 227 15.71 11.87 -0.47
C ARG A 227 14.75 10.69 -0.55
N TYR A 228 13.52 10.92 -1.04
CA TYR A 228 12.55 9.86 -1.27
C TYR A 228 13.00 8.90 -2.37
N LEU A 229 13.52 9.41 -3.49
CA LEU A 229 14.04 8.56 -4.57
C LEU A 229 15.24 7.73 -4.14
N THR A 230 16.10 8.25 -3.27
CA THR A 230 17.23 7.50 -2.71
C THR A 230 16.75 6.30 -1.92
N LEU A 231 15.80 6.50 -0.99
CA LEU A 231 15.21 5.39 -0.23
C LEU A 231 14.46 4.40 -1.14
N TYR A 232 13.72 4.90 -2.13
CA TYR A 232 13.03 4.06 -3.10
C TYR A 232 13.99 3.16 -3.88
N ARG A 233 15.06 3.71 -4.45
CA ARG A 233 16.07 2.94 -5.21
C ARG A 233 16.74 1.89 -4.32
N GLN A 234 17.08 2.25 -3.09
CA GLN A 234 17.64 1.31 -2.10
C GLN A 234 16.68 0.15 -1.83
N LEU A 235 15.41 0.44 -1.52
CA LEU A 235 14.42 -0.60 -1.27
C LEU A 235 14.17 -1.47 -2.51
N ALA A 236 14.10 -0.87 -3.70
CA ALA A 236 13.93 -1.57 -4.96
C ALA A 236 15.04 -2.59 -5.20
N GLU A 237 16.30 -2.23 -4.91
CA GLU A 237 17.46 -3.12 -5.01
C GLU A 237 17.45 -4.21 -3.92
N ILE A 238 17.21 -3.81 -2.66
CA ILE A 238 17.22 -4.71 -1.50
C ILE A 238 16.20 -5.84 -1.64
N VAL A 239 15.04 -5.58 -2.25
CA VAL A 239 13.97 -6.59 -2.32
C VAL A 239 14.17 -7.65 -3.39
N LEU A 240 15.02 -7.40 -4.41
CA LEU A 240 15.25 -8.32 -5.53
C LEU A 240 15.65 -9.75 -5.11
N PRO A 241 16.67 -9.96 -4.24
CA PRO A 241 17.11 -11.31 -3.86
C PRO A 241 16.06 -12.11 -3.10
N PHE A 242 14.99 -11.48 -2.59
CA PHE A 242 13.90 -12.17 -1.90
C PHE A 242 12.80 -12.69 -2.84
N GLN A 243 12.86 -12.40 -4.15
CA GLN A 243 11.92 -12.99 -5.10
C GLN A 243 12.24 -14.47 -5.32
N HIS A 244 11.28 -15.35 -5.06
CA HIS A 244 11.47 -16.78 -5.29
C HIS A 244 11.36 -17.15 -6.76
N GLU A 245 11.74 -18.39 -7.10
CA GLU A 245 11.65 -18.96 -8.45
C GLU A 245 10.22 -18.92 -9.02
N ASP A 246 9.20 -19.01 -8.18
CA ASP A 246 7.79 -18.93 -8.57
C ASP A 246 7.27 -17.49 -8.71
N GLY A 247 8.12 -16.49 -8.53
CA GLY A 247 7.83 -15.06 -8.73
C GLY A 247 7.23 -14.36 -7.52
N PHE A 248 6.85 -15.09 -6.47
CA PHE A 248 6.31 -14.52 -5.25
C PHE A 248 7.41 -14.13 -4.25
N TRP A 249 7.13 -13.08 -3.48
CA TRP A 249 7.76 -12.87 -2.19
C TRP A 249 6.96 -13.59 -1.11
N ARG A 250 7.66 -14.10 -0.10
CA ARG A 250 7.05 -14.82 1.02
C ARG A 250 6.63 -13.86 2.13
N ALA A 251 5.82 -14.36 3.05
CA ALA A 251 5.38 -13.58 4.21
C ALA A 251 6.56 -13.10 5.04
N SER A 252 7.57 -13.94 5.27
CA SER A 252 8.87 -13.51 5.83
C SER A 252 9.90 -13.38 4.72
N LEU A 253 10.67 -12.28 4.73
CA LEU A 253 11.77 -12.07 3.78
C LEU A 253 13.04 -12.83 4.19
N LEU A 254 13.23 -13.10 5.49
CA LEU A 254 14.43 -13.76 6.02
C LEU A 254 14.19 -15.17 6.55
N ASP A 255 12.93 -15.61 6.70
CA ASP A 255 12.59 -16.99 7.07
C ASP A 255 11.51 -17.60 6.15
N PRO A 256 11.79 -17.74 4.83
CA PRO A 256 10.85 -18.34 3.90
C PRO A 256 10.69 -19.86 4.11
N GLN A 257 11.53 -20.51 4.93
CA GLN A 257 11.38 -21.94 5.23
C GLN A 257 10.22 -22.17 6.21
N THR A 258 10.08 -21.31 7.22
CA THR A 258 8.94 -21.33 8.15
C THR A 258 7.65 -20.83 7.47
N PHE A 259 7.76 -19.88 6.54
CA PHE A 259 6.63 -19.33 5.80
C PHE A 259 6.73 -19.55 4.27
N PRO A 260 6.67 -20.81 3.78
CA PRO A 260 6.98 -21.13 2.38
C PRO A 260 5.84 -20.83 1.41
N ALA A 261 4.64 -20.55 1.91
CA ALA A 261 3.45 -20.30 1.10
C ALA A 261 3.59 -19.01 0.27
N LYS A 262 2.95 -19.00 -0.91
CA LYS A 262 2.82 -17.81 -1.75
C LYS A 262 2.14 -16.69 -0.95
N GLU A 263 2.52 -15.44 -1.21
CA GLU A 263 1.88 -14.28 -0.60
C GLU A 263 1.64 -13.19 -1.65
N SER A 264 0.40 -13.06 -2.09
CA SER A 264 -0.02 -12.20 -3.19
C SER A 264 0.06 -10.72 -2.85
N SER A 265 -0.21 -10.32 -1.60
CA SER A 265 -0.29 -8.88 -1.28
C SER A 265 1.06 -8.18 -1.25
N ALA A 266 2.09 -8.77 -0.63
CA ALA A 266 3.47 -8.30 -0.68
C ALA A 266 4.00 -8.32 -2.11
N THR A 267 3.77 -9.43 -2.83
CA THR A 267 4.19 -9.57 -4.24
C THR A 267 3.56 -8.48 -5.11
N ALA A 268 2.29 -8.15 -4.91
CA ALA A 268 1.62 -7.07 -5.62
C ALA A 268 2.18 -5.68 -5.27
N LEU A 269 2.48 -5.42 -3.99
CA LEU A 269 3.09 -4.14 -3.57
C LEU A 269 4.50 -3.94 -4.15
N PHE A 270 5.32 -4.99 -4.18
CA PHE A 270 6.62 -4.95 -4.83
C PHE A 270 6.49 -4.79 -6.34
N CYS A 271 5.61 -5.57 -6.99
CA CYS A 271 5.34 -5.46 -8.42
C CYS A 271 4.91 -4.04 -8.81
N TYR A 272 3.98 -3.45 -8.05
CA TYR A 272 3.53 -2.08 -8.24
C TYR A 272 4.69 -1.09 -8.15
N ALA A 273 5.44 -1.12 -7.05
CA ALA A 273 6.49 -0.15 -6.82
C ALA A 273 7.63 -0.28 -7.85
N LEU A 274 8.02 -1.50 -8.23
CA LEU A 274 9.07 -1.74 -9.23
C LEU A 274 8.61 -1.36 -10.64
N ALA A 275 7.37 -1.71 -11.04
CA ALA A 275 6.81 -1.33 -12.33
C ALA A 275 6.72 0.20 -12.48
N TRP A 276 6.26 0.90 -11.42
CA TRP A 276 6.27 2.36 -11.38
C TRP A 276 7.66 2.94 -11.64
N GLY A 277 8.70 2.38 -11.02
CA GLY A 277 10.08 2.85 -11.22
C GLY A 277 10.58 2.71 -12.65
N ILE A 278 10.17 1.65 -13.35
CA ILE A 278 10.48 1.48 -14.77
C ILE A 278 9.72 2.52 -15.60
N ASN A 279 8.40 2.66 -15.38
CA ASN A 279 7.56 3.63 -16.09
C ASN A 279 8.04 5.08 -15.92
N GLN A 280 8.62 5.43 -14.76
CA GLN A 280 9.16 6.76 -14.49
C GLN A 280 10.63 6.94 -14.94
N GLY A 281 11.27 5.91 -15.52
CA GLY A 281 12.67 5.95 -15.89
C GLY A 281 13.64 6.06 -14.70
N ILE A 282 13.19 5.71 -13.49
CA ILE A 282 13.97 5.76 -12.25
C ILE A 282 14.80 4.48 -12.09
N LEU A 283 14.24 3.35 -12.54
CA LEU A 283 14.87 2.03 -12.48
C LEU A 283 15.28 1.56 -13.88
N ASP A 284 16.42 0.88 -13.97
CA ASP A 284 16.92 0.32 -15.22
C ASP A 284 16.01 -0.81 -15.72
N ARG A 285 15.45 -0.63 -16.92
CA ARG A 285 14.49 -1.59 -17.49
C ARG A 285 15.10 -2.99 -17.66
N ALA A 286 16.37 -3.10 -18.07
CA ALA A 286 17.00 -4.40 -18.31
C ALA A 286 17.15 -5.23 -17.02
N THR A 287 17.40 -4.56 -15.90
CA THR A 287 17.53 -5.18 -14.57
C THR A 287 16.17 -5.53 -13.96
N TYR A 288 15.22 -4.60 -14.00
CA TYR A 288 13.99 -4.73 -13.21
C TYR A 288 12.80 -5.33 -13.97
N LEU A 289 12.74 -5.23 -15.30
CA LEU A 289 11.61 -5.76 -16.08
C LEU A 289 11.42 -7.28 -15.90
N PRO A 290 12.47 -8.14 -15.94
CA PRO A 290 12.28 -9.57 -15.75
C PRO A 290 11.71 -9.92 -14.37
N VAL A 291 12.06 -9.14 -13.34
CA VAL A 291 11.55 -9.31 -11.97
C VAL A 291 10.07 -8.95 -11.91
N VAL A 292 9.69 -7.82 -12.52
CA VAL A 292 8.30 -7.34 -12.61
C VAL A 292 7.42 -8.29 -13.41
N GLU A 293 7.86 -8.75 -14.58
CA GLU A 293 7.11 -9.69 -15.42
C GLU A 293 6.87 -11.01 -14.70
N LYS A 294 7.88 -11.52 -13.99
CA LYS A 294 7.77 -12.74 -13.19
C LYS A 294 6.82 -12.57 -12.00
N ALA A 295 6.84 -11.41 -11.35
CA ALA A 295 5.91 -11.07 -10.27
C ALA A 295 4.47 -10.97 -10.79
N TRP A 296 4.27 -10.31 -11.94
CA TRP A 296 2.95 -10.18 -12.56
C TRP A 296 2.40 -11.54 -12.98
N ALA A 297 3.18 -12.38 -13.67
CA ALA A 297 2.78 -13.72 -14.04
C ALA A 297 2.42 -14.59 -12.82
N ALA A 298 3.15 -14.43 -11.72
CA ALA A 298 2.84 -15.08 -10.45
C ALA A 298 1.47 -14.64 -9.92
N LEU A 299 1.19 -13.34 -9.90
CA LEU A 299 -0.10 -12.78 -9.48
C LEU A 299 -1.26 -13.21 -10.39
N GLU A 300 -1.04 -13.26 -11.72
CA GLU A 300 -2.02 -13.79 -12.67
C GLU A 300 -2.39 -15.24 -12.35
N SER A 301 -1.40 -16.05 -11.97
CA SER A 301 -1.62 -17.45 -11.58
C SER A 301 -2.39 -17.63 -10.26
N ALA A 302 -2.45 -16.59 -9.42
CA ALA A 302 -3.19 -16.59 -8.16
C ALA A 302 -4.66 -16.16 -8.33
N VAL A 303 -5.07 -15.75 -9.54
CA VAL A 303 -6.47 -15.42 -9.85
C VAL A 303 -7.19 -16.64 -10.39
N ASN A 304 -8.22 -17.10 -9.69
CA ASN A 304 -9.03 -18.22 -10.15
C ASN A 304 -9.94 -17.85 -11.33
N SER A 305 -10.64 -18.84 -11.89
CA SER A 305 -11.55 -18.64 -13.03
C SER A 305 -12.71 -17.68 -12.78
N GLU A 306 -13.09 -17.46 -11.52
CA GLU A 306 -14.17 -16.55 -11.11
C GLU A 306 -13.68 -15.11 -10.92
N GLY A 307 -12.36 -14.89 -10.85
CA GLY A 307 -11.76 -13.58 -10.55
C GLY A 307 -11.30 -13.43 -9.10
N LYS A 308 -11.47 -14.43 -8.23
CA LYS A 308 -10.93 -14.38 -6.87
C LYS A 308 -9.42 -14.40 -6.91
N LEU A 309 -8.79 -13.39 -6.33
CA LEU A 309 -7.36 -13.42 -6.01
C LEU A 309 -7.16 -14.17 -4.69
N GLY A 310 -6.39 -15.26 -4.74
CA GLY A 310 -6.01 -16.07 -3.58
C GLY A 310 -4.65 -15.71 -2.99
N TRP A 311 -4.19 -16.51 -2.02
CA TRP A 311 -2.88 -16.39 -1.38
C TRP A 311 -2.63 -15.04 -0.70
N ILE A 312 -3.66 -14.39 -0.16
CA ILE A 312 -3.49 -13.12 0.55
C ILE A 312 -3.37 -13.42 2.05
N GLN A 313 -2.20 -13.17 2.66
CA GLN A 313 -2.07 -13.33 4.10
C GLN A 313 -3.06 -12.39 4.80
N LEU A 314 -3.96 -12.92 5.64
CA LEU A 314 -4.95 -12.17 6.41
C LEU A 314 -4.32 -11.17 7.42
N PRO A 315 -5.11 -10.24 8.00
CA PRO A 315 -4.57 -9.19 8.88
C PRO A 315 -3.72 -9.73 10.03
N ALA A 316 -2.50 -9.22 10.11
CA ALA A 316 -1.53 -9.57 11.13
C ALA A 316 -0.58 -8.38 11.35
N PHE A 317 0.42 -8.59 12.20
CA PHE A 317 1.48 -7.61 12.46
C PHE A 317 2.87 -8.22 12.24
N ASN A 318 2.93 -9.37 11.56
CA ASN A 318 4.11 -10.18 11.32
C ASN A 318 3.79 -11.27 10.27
N PRO A 319 4.78 -12.04 9.78
CA PRO A 319 4.55 -13.19 8.93
C PRO A 319 3.60 -14.21 9.56
N ARG A 320 2.71 -14.77 8.74
CA ARG A 320 1.74 -15.82 9.11
C ARG A 320 1.57 -16.81 7.97
N GLU A 321 1.03 -17.98 8.29
CA GLU A 321 0.59 -18.95 7.30
C GLU A 321 -0.45 -18.32 6.35
N VAL A 322 -0.40 -18.75 5.09
CA VAL A 322 -1.26 -18.28 4.00
C VAL A 322 -1.82 -19.50 3.29
N LYS A 323 -3.12 -19.49 3.07
CA LYS A 323 -3.82 -20.52 2.30
C LYS A 323 -4.21 -20.00 0.93
N GLU A 324 -4.40 -20.93 0.00
CA GLU A 324 -4.83 -20.60 -1.37
C GLU A 324 -6.13 -19.81 -1.38
N GLU A 325 -7.09 -20.22 -0.57
CA GLU A 325 -8.40 -19.59 -0.47
C GLU A 325 -8.40 -18.25 0.27
N ASP A 326 -7.32 -17.88 0.96
CA ASP A 326 -7.28 -16.64 1.73
C ASP A 326 -7.35 -15.43 0.79
N ASN A 327 -8.32 -14.57 1.06
CA ASN A 327 -8.61 -13.37 0.30
C ASN A 327 -9.11 -12.28 1.26
N ILE A 328 -8.72 -11.03 0.98
CA ILE A 328 -9.23 -9.84 1.67
C ILE A 328 -9.02 -8.58 0.82
N ASP A 329 -9.85 -7.57 1.07
CA ASP A 329 -10.00 -6.36 0.26
C ASP A 329 -8.65 -5.66 -0.05
N TYR A 330 -7.79 -5.39 0.94
CA TYR A 330 -6.51 -4.69 0.71
C TYR A 330 -5.55 -5.46 -0.22
N GLY A 331 -5.60 -6.81 -0.22
CA GLY A 331 -4.74 -7.62 -1.06
C GLY A 331 -5.13 -7.50 -2.53
N VAL A 332 -6.44 -7.41 -2.80
CA VAL A 332 -6.95 -7.04 -4.13
C VAL A 332 -6.64 -5.59 -4.47
N GLY A 333 -6.71 -4.68 -3.50
CA GLY A 333 -6.26 -3.30 -3.68
C GLY A 333 -4.80 -3.22 -4.15
N ALA A 334 -3.90 -3.98 -3.54
CA ALA A 334 -2.50 -4.06 -3.98
C ALA A 334 -2.37 -4.64 -5.40
N PHE A 335 -3.14 -5.68 -5.73
CA PHE A 335 -3.16 -6.24 -7.09
C PHE A 335 -3.60 -5.22 -8.14
N LEU A 336 -4.62 -4.40 -7.84
CA LEU A 336 -5.08 -3.36 -8.76
C LEU A 336 -4.02 -2.26 -8.97
N LEU A 337 -3.25 -1.90 -7.94
CA LEU A 337 -2.11 -0.99 -8.09
C LEU A 337 -1.05 -1.59 -9.03
N ALA A 338 -0.68 -2.85 -8.81
CA ALA A 338 0.28 -3.54 -9.69
C ALA A 338 -0.22 -3.59 -11.13
N GLY A 339 -1.48 -4.00 -11.33
CA GLY A 339 -2.11 -4.07 -12.64
C GLY A 339 -2.14 -2.72 -13.35
N ALA A 340 -2.39 -1.62 -12.63
CA ALA A 340 -2.39 -0.27 -13.21
C ALA A 340 -1.00 0.13 -13.75
N GLU A 341 0.08 -0.18 -13.04
CA GLU A 341 1.44 0.09 -13.53
C GLU A 341 1.85 -0.86 -14.66
N ILE A 342 1.44 -2.13 -14.62
CA ILE A 342 1.66 -3.09 -15.73
C ILE A 342 0.90 -2.65 -16.98
N TYR A 343 -0.33 -2.15 -16.82
CA TYR A 343 -1.13 -1.60 -17.91
C TYR A 343 -0.42 -0.43 -18.62
N GLN A 344 0.23 0.46 -17.85
CA GLN A 344 1.04 1.54 -18.40
C GLN A 344 2.32 1.01 -19.06
N LEU A 345 3.02 0.07 -18.41
CA LEU A 345 4.27 -0.52 -18.91
C LEU A 345 4.10 -1.25 -20.25
N GLN A 346 2.90 -1.78 -20.52
CA GLN A 346 2.53 -2.47 -21.77
C GLN A 346 1.93 -1.52 -22.84
N ALA A 347 1.86 -0.22 -22.55
CA ALA A 347 1.44 0.82 -23.49
C ALA A 347 2.57 1.22 -24.44
N GLU A 348 3.82 1.10 -23.97
CA GLU A 348 5.07 1.25 -24.74
C GLU A 348 5.26 0.09 -25.73
#